data_AF-A0A2D5ISU6-F1
#
_entry.id   AF-A0A2D5ISU6-F1
#
_cell.length_a   1.000
_cell.length_b   1.000
_cell.length_c   1.000
_cell.angle_alpha   90.00
_cell.angle_beta   90.00
_cell.angle_gamma   90.00
#
_symmetry.space_group_name_H-M   'P 1'
#
loop_
_entity.id
_entity.type
_entity.pdbx_description
1 polymer ?
#
loop_
_entity_poly.entity_id
_entity_poly.type
_entity_poly.pdbx_seq_one_letter_code
_entity_poly.pdbx_strand_id
1 'polypeptide(L)'
;MNTIALVLGVIFGLLVATPDPPPGKRGGPIGDGLVVPAVPPPTWNGDVADIIQRRCVTCHAMGRVGPFELVDAAAVRNRGRFLLDVIDGGRM
;
A
#
# COMPACT_ATOMS: atom_id res chain seq x y z
N MET A 1 -36.05 21.74 23.31
CA MET A 1 -34.65 21.41 22.93
C MET A 1 -34.44 19.93 23.12
N ASN A 2 -34.26 19.19 22.02
CA ASN A 2 -34.40 17.74 21.99
C ASN A 2 -33.06 17.05 22.25
N THR A 3 -32.94 16.32 23.35
CA THR A 3 -31.73 15.61 23.82
C THR A 3 -31.17 14.63 22.78
N ILE A 4 -32.01 14.11 21.89
CA ILE A 4 -31.64 13.23 20.79
C ILE A 4 -30.70 13.94 19.80
N ALA A 5 -30.95 15.22 19.50
CA ALA A 5 -30.11 16.00 18.58
C ALA A 5 -28.70 16.24 19.17
N LEU A 6 -28.60 16.37 20.50
CA LEU A 6 -27.32 16.57 21.19
C LEU A 6 -26.48 15.28 21.16
N VAL A 7 -27.09 14.12 21.42
CA VAL A 7 -26.39 12.83 21.44
C VAL A 7 -25.90 12.43 20.05
N LEU A 8 -26.72 12.62 19.02
CA LEU A 8 -26.32 12.34 17.64
C LEU A 8 -25.18 13.26 17.17
N GLY A 9 -25.19 14.53 17.58
CA GLY A 9 -24.10 15.48 17.29
C GLY A 9 -22.77 15.08 17.94
N VAL A 10 -22.78 14.58 19.18
CA VAL A 10 -21.57 14.14 19.90
C VAL A 10 -20.99 12.87 19.28
N ILE A 11 -21.83 11.88 18.93
CA ILE A 11 -21.37 10.63 18.32
C ILE A 11 -20.77 10.90 16.93
N PHE A 12 -21.41 11.77 16.13
CA PHE A 12 -20.90 12.12 14.81
C PHE A 12 -19.59 12.93 14.91
N GLY A 13 -19.49 13.84 15.89
CA GLY A 13 -18.26 14.59 16.15
C GLY A 13 -17.08 13.70 16.59
N LEU A 14 -17.34 12.63 17.34
CA LEU A 14 -16.30 11.70 17.78
C LEU A 14 -15.81 10.77 16.67
N LEU A 15 -16.67 10.42 15.69
CA LEU A 15 -16.29 9.57 14.55
C LEU A 15 -15.38 10.28 13.53
N VAL A 16 -15.49 11.61 13.42
CA VAL A 16 -14.75 12.41 12.43
C VAL A 16 -13.38 12.87 12.96
N ALA A 17 -13.14 12.78 14.27
CA ALA A 17 -11.97 13.35 14.93
C ALA A 17 -10.86 12.32 15.21
N THR A 18 -10.65 11.30 14.36
CA THR A 18 -9.37 10.57 14.43
C THR A 18 -8.28 11.50 13.92
N PRO A 19 -7.28 11.88 14.74
CA PRO A 19 -6.18 12.71 14.28
C PRO A 19 -5.51 12.01 13.10
N ASP A 20 -5.15 12.78 12.07
CA ASP A 20 -4.32 12.27 10.98
C ASP A 20 -3.10 11.54 11.58
N PRO A 21 -2.73 10.35 11.06
CA PRO A 21 -1.50 9.73 11.49
C PRO A 21 -0.36 10.74 11.31
N PRO A 22 0.57 10.85 12.28
CA PRO A 22 1.65 11.81 12.16
C PRO A 22 2.35 11.59 10.82
N PRO A 23 2.71 12.66 10.08
CA PRO A 23 3.43 12.51 8.83
C PRO A 23 4.64 11.63 9.10
N GLY A 24 4.73 10.52 8.36
CA GLY A 24 5.84 9.58 8.47
C GLY A 24 7.14 10.36 8.45
N LYS A 25 8.03 10.08 9.42
CA LYS A 25 9.33 10.76 9.49
C LYS A 25 9.99 10.66 8.11
N ARG A 26 10.41 11.81 7.56
CA ARG A 26 11.20 11.88 6.32
C ARG A 26 12.34 10.86 6.45
N GLY A 27 12.42 9.94 5.49
CA GLY A 27 13.21 8.72 5.58
C GLY A 27 14.65 8.97 6.05
N GLY A 28 14.98 8.43 7.23
CA GLY A 28 16.36 8.11 7.54
C GLY A 28 16.82 6.91 6.70
N PRO A 29 18.13 6.58 6.67
CA PRO A 29 18.61 5.41 5.96
C PRO A 29 17.88 4.16 6.49
N ILE A 30 17.14 3.49 5.61
CA ILE A 30 16.61 2.15 5.84
C ILE A 30 17.81 1.20 5.71
N GLY A 31 18.68 1.12 6.72
CA GLY A 31 19.96 0.44 6.52
C GLY A 31 20.60 -0.19 7.74
N ASP A 32 20.69 0.54 8.86
CA ASP A 32 21.80 0.23 9.78
C ASP A 32 21.38 -0.60 11.00
N GLY A 33 20.07 -0.84 11.19
CA GLY A 33 19.54 -1.43 12.43
C GLY A 33 18.36 -2.39 12.28
N LEU A 34 17.90 -2.69 11.06
CA LEU A 34 16.86 -3.69 10.87
C LEU A 34 17.50 -5.07 10.80
N VAL A 35 17.44 -5.81 11.91
CA VAL A 35 17.69 -7.26 11.89
C VAL A 35 16.53 -7.89 11.12
N VAL A 36 16.72 -8.11 9.82
CA VAL A 36 15.77 -8.88 9.00
C VAL A 36 16.01 -10.35 9.34
N PRO A 37 15.05 -11.05 9.98
CA PRO A 37 15.21 -12.49 10.22
C PRO A 37 15.41 -13.19 8.87
N ALA A 38 16.25 -14.23 8.85
CA ALA A 38 16.47 -15.03 7.65
C ALA A 38 15.22 -15.86 7.36
N VAL A 39 14.24 -15.25 6.70
CA VAL A 39 13.04 -15.93 6.17
C VAL A 39 13.38 -16.42 4.76
N PRO A 40 12.96 -17.64 4.37
CA PRO A 40 13.07 -18.07 2.97
C PRO A 40 12.48 -17.02 2.03
N PRO A 41 13.08 -16.80 0.84
CA PRO A 41 12.52 -15.87 -0.14
C PRO A 41 11.06 -16.24 -0.45
N PRO A 42 10.16 -15.24 -0.55
CA PRO A 42 8.77 -15.49 -0.87
C PRO A 42 8.65 -16.09 -2.27
N THR A 43 7.67 -16.96 -2.43
CA THR A 43 7.34 -17.58 -3.71
C THR A 43 6.18 -16.84 -4.38
N TRP A 44 6.11 -16.93 -5.72
CA TRP A 44 4.97 -16.35 -6.44
C TRP A 44 3.65 -17.02 -6.03
N ASN A 45 3.59 -18.34 -6.15
CA ASN A 45 2.41 -19.13 -5.85
C ASN A 45 2.30 -19.35 -4.33
N GLY A 46 1.55 -18.47 -3.65
CA GLY A 46 1.31 -18.56 -2.21
C GLY A 46 1.48 -17.21 -1.53
N ASP A 47 2.69 -16.65 -1.59
CA ASP A 47 3.02 -15.44 -0.83
C ASP A 47 2.69 -14.17 -1.62
N VAL A 48 3.21 -14.05 -2.84
CA VAL A 48 3.13 -12.80 -3.62
C VAL A 48 1.80 -12.70 -4.36
N ALA A 49 1.39 -13.77 -5.07
CA ALA A 49 0.18 -13.73 -5.90
C ALA A 49 -1.06 -13.36 -5.06
N ASP A 50 -1.18 -13.90 -3.86
CA ASP A 50 -2.33 -13.67 -2.99
C ASP A 50 -2.47 -12.19 -2.57
N ILE A 51 -1.36 -11.49 -2.34
CA ILE A 51 -1.36 -10.05 -2.09
C ILE A 51 -1.76 -9.30 -3.36
N ILE A 52 -1.11 -9.59 -4.48
CA ILE A 52 -1.31 -8.90 -5.75
C ILE A 52 -2.77 -9.02 -6.24
N GLN A 53 -3.33 -10.22 -6.20
CA GLN A 53 -4.70 -10.48 -6.66
C GLN A 53 -5.73 -9.71 -5.82
N ARG A 54 -5.56 -9.66 -4.50
CA ARG A 54 -6.53 -9.01 -3.60
C ARG A 54 -6.41 -7.49 -3.54
N ARG A 55 -5.22 -6.95 -3.77
CA ARG A 55 -4.94 -5.53 -3.51
C ARG A 55 -4.68 -4.71 -4.76
N CYS A 56 -4.23 -5.34 -5.84
CA CYS A 56 -3.74 -4.62 -7.02
C CYS A 56 -4.58 -4.93 -8.25
N VAL A 57 -4.93 -6.19 -8.48
CA VAL A 57 -5.60 -6.63 -9.72
C VAL A 57 -6.99 -6.04 -9.90
N THR A 58 -7.66 -5.63 -8.82
CA THR A 58 -8.94 -4.91 -8.90
C THR A 58 -8.86 -3.65 -9.78
N CYS A 59 -7.71 -2.99 -9.80
CA CYS A 59 -7.44 -1.82 -10.63
C CYS A 59 -6.48 -2.12 -11.79
N HIS A 60 -5.49 -3.00 -11.59
CA HIS A 60 -4.43 -3.31 -12.54
C HIS A 60 -4.68 -4.60 -13.32
N ALA A 61 -5.87 -4.71 -13.91
CA ALA A 61 -6.22 -5.74 -14.88
C ALA A 61 -6.61 -5.10 -16.21
N MET A 62 -6.62 -5.89 -17.29
CA MET A 62 -7.05 -5.42 -18.61
C MET A 62 -8.44 -4.77 -18.54
N GLY A 63 -8.56 -3.57 -19.12
CA GLY A 63 -9.83 -2.83 -19.16
C GLY A 63 -10.26 -2.21 -17.82
N ARG A 64 -9.42 -2.24 -16.78
CA ARG A 64 -9.63 -1.50 -15.53
C ARG A 64 -8.88 -0.16 -15.55
N VAL A 65 -9.07 0.62 -14.49
CA VAL A 65 -8.57 2.00 -14.39
C VAL A 65 -7.04 2.09 -14.27
N GLY A 66 -6.38 1.00 -13.88
CA GLY A 66 -4.92 0.94 -13.74
C GLY A 66 -4.23 1.01 -15.11
N PRO A 67 -3.18 1.85 -15.27
CA PRO A 67 -2.55 2.09 -16.58
C PRO A 67 -1.65 0.95 -17.08
N PHE A 68 -1.58 -0.16 -16.35
CA PHE A 68 -0.79 -1.35 -16.68
C PHE A 68 -1.32 -2.55 -15.89
N GLU A 69 -1.01 -3.76 -16.37
CA GLU A 69 -1.48 -5.01 -15.76
C GLU A 69 -0.51 -5.55 -14.71
N LEU A 70 -1.06 -6.24 -13.71
CA LEU A 70 -0.32 -6.94 -12.64
C LEU A 70 -0.88 -8.35 -12.39
N VAL A 71 -1.52 -8.95 -13.39
CA VAL A 71 -2.29 -10.20 -13.21
C VAL A 71 -1.43 -11.46 -13.08
N ASP A 72 -0.14 -11.39 -13.45
CA ASP A 72 0.78 -12.52 -13.40
C ASP A 72 2.19 -12.15 -12.90
N ALA A 73 3.01 -13.18 -12.69
CA ALA A 73 4.36 -13.05 -12.15
C ALA A 73 5.28 -12.23 -13.05
N ALA A 74 5.12 -12.31 -14.37
CA ALA A 74 5.98 -11.62 -15.32
C ALA A 74 5.68 -10.12 -15.30
N ALA A 75 4.40 -9.74 -15.31
CA ALA A 75 3.95 -8.36 -15.24
C ALA A 75 4.42 -7.68 -13.95
N VAL A 76 4.25 -8.35 -12.79
CA VAL A 76 4.71 -7.82 -11.49
C VAL A 76 6.23 -7.67 -11.44
N ARG A 77 6.97 -8.67 -11.94
CA ARG A 77 8.44 -8.62 -11.96
C ARG A 77 8.97 -7.52 -12.89
N ASN A 78 8.32 -7.31 -14.03
CA ASN A 78 8.66 -6.22 -14.95
C ASN A 78 8.38 -4.85 -14.33
N ARG A 79 7.26 -4.70 -13.62
CA ARG A 79 6.98 -3.47 -12.87
C ARG A 79 8.05 -3.21 -11.80
N GLY A 80 8.48 -4.23 -11.07
CA GLY A 80 9.55 -4.12 -10.08
C GLY A 80 10.86 -3.61 -10.69
N ARG A 81 11.28 -4.15 -11.83
CA ARG A 81 12.48 -3.68 -12.56
C ARG A 81 12.36 -2.22 -12.98
N PHE A 82 11.22 -1.83 -13.55
CA PHE A 82 10.98 -0.43 -13.94
C PHE A 82 11.10 0.54 -12.75
N LEU A 83 10.62 0.14 -11.56
CA LEU A 83 10.74 0.97 -10.35
C LEU A 83 12.20 1.15 -9.94
N LEU A 84 13.01 0.08 -10.01
CA LEU A 84 14.45 0.17 -9.76
C LEU A 84 15.13 1.09 -10.78
N ASP A 85 14.81 0.98 -12.07
CA ASP A 85 15.36 1.87 -13.11
C ASP A 85 14.99 3.35 -12.88
N VAL A 86 13.82 3.61 -12.30
CA VAL A 86 13.36 4.96 -11.92
C VAL A 86 14.13 5.51 -10.72
N ILE A 87 14.36 4.67 -9.71
CA ILE A 87 15.15 5.00 -8.52
C ILE A 87 16.61 5.25 -8.91
N ASP A 88 17.23 4.31 -9.61
CA ASP A 88 18.64 4.37 -10.02
C ASP A 88 18.90 5.54 -10.97
N GLY A 89 17.88 5.91 -11.75
CA GLY A 89 17.93 7.07 -12.65
C GLY A 89 17.60 8.41 -12.00
N GLY A 90 17.37 8.48 -10.68
CA GLY A 90 17.10 9.72 -9.95
C GLY A 90 15.80 10.43 -10.37
N ARG A 91 14.81 9.68 -10.86
CA ARG A 91 13.49 10.21 -11.28
C ARG A 91 12.43 10.12 -10.17
N MET A 92 12.86 9.81 -8.94
CA MET A 92 12.01 9.64 -7.75
C MET A 92 12.65 10.24 -6.52
#